data_AF-E3C613-F1
#
_entry.id   AF-E3C613-F1
#
_cell.length_a   1.000
_cell.length_b   1.000
_cell.length_c   1.000
_cell.angle_alpha   90.00
_cell.angle_beta   90.00
_cell.angle_gamma   90.00
#
_symmetry.space_group_name_H-M   'P 1'
#
loop_
_entity.id
_entity.type
_entity.pdbx_description
1 polymer ?
#
loop_
_entity_poly.entity_id
_entity_poly.type
_entity_poly.pdbx_seq_one_letter_code
_entity_poly.pdbx_strand_id
1 'polypeptide(L)'
;MMENKSISDIIEAYLKEILGDSAQIEIRRSEIANHFDVVPSQINYVIKTRFTIQNGYLVKSKRGGGGYIRIERVNLLDNIDVLNSLIQTIGDSIRERDAFAIVQTLYDEKVITQREGDLMLVALAKQTLDVGDTDIEARLRARVLISLLNRLRYES
;
A
#
# COMPACT_ATOMS: atom_id res chain seq x y z
N MET A 1 21.14 3.34 -15.01
CA MET A 1 21.72 2.19 -14.30
C MET A 1 20.59 1.16 -14.17
N MET A 2 20.75 -0.04 -14.73
CA MET A 2 19.75 -1.10 -14.54
C MET A 2 19.89 -1.63 -13.12
N GLU A 3 18.93 -1.33 -12.24
CA GLU A 3 18.85 -1.92 -10.92
C GLU A 3 18.65 -3.43 -11.04
N ASN A 4 19.40 -4.17 -10.23
CA ASN A 4 19.28 -5.61 -10.09
C ASN A 4 17.93 -5.90 -9.40
N LYS A 5 16.85 -6.04 -10.19
CA LYS A 5 15.50 -6.30 -9.66
C LYS A 5 15.50 -7.63 -8.90
N SER A 6 15.05 -7.61 -7.64
CA SER A 6 14.89 -8.84 -6.87
C SER A 6 13.76 -9.68 -7.45
N ILE A 7 13.74 -11.00 -7.17
CA ILE A 7 12.64 -11.86 -7.60
C ILE A 7 11.28 -11.37 -7.10
N SER A 8 11.25 -10.74 -5.92
CA SER A 8 10.05 -10.11 -5.37
C SER A 8 9.54 -8.97 -6.26
N ASP A 9 10.44 -8.15 -6.78
CA ASP A 9 10.09 -7.01 -7.64
C ASP A 9 9.64 -7.47 -9.03
N ILE A 10 10.20 -8.58 -9.52
CA ILE A 10 9.77 -9.22 -10.77
C ILE A 10 8.34 -9.78 -10.62
N ILE A 11 8.06 -10.52 -9.54
CA ILE A 11 6.72 -11.05 -9.25
C ILE A 11 5.72 -9.91 -9.07
N GLU A 12 6.10 -8.84 -8.35
CA GLU A 12 5.26 -7.67 -8.17
C GLU A 12 4.90 -7.02 -9.52
N ALA A 13 5.90 -6.76 -10.38
CA ALA A 13 5.69 -6.16 -11.68
C ALA A 13 4.75 -7.01 -12.55
N TYR A 14 4.95 -8.33 -12.55
CA TYR A 14 4.09 -9.26 -13.27
C TYR A 14 2.64 -9.25 -12.78
N LEU A 15 2.43 -9.28 -11.46
CA LEU A 15 1.08 -9.22 -10.89
C LEU A 15 0.40 -7.88 -11.18
N LYS A 16 1.15 -6.77 -11.17
CA LYS A 16 0.65 -5.45 -11.60
C LYS A 16 0.31 -5.40 -13.09
N GLU A 17 1.10 -6.07 -13.93
CA GLU A 17 0.87 -6.18 -15.37
C GLU A 17 -0.42 -6.95 -15.68
N ILE A 18 -0.63 -8.11 -15.05
CA ILE A 18 -1.87 -8.88 -15.24
C ILE A 18 -3.08 -8.11 -14.70
N LEU A 19 -2.92 -7.37 -13.59
CA LEU A 19 -3.97 -6.51 -13.08
C LEU A 19 -4.32 -5.43 -14.09
N GLY A 20 -3.33 -4.77 -14.68
CA GLY A 20 -3.53 -3.74 -15.71
C GLY A 20 -4.57 -2.70 -15.28
N ASP A 21 -5.57 -2.52 -16.15
CA ASP A 21 -6.73 -1.64 -15.91
C ASP A 21 -7.92 -2.37 -15.25
N SER A 22 -7.79 -3.67 -14.98
CA SER A 22 -8.82 -4.43 -14.28
C SER A 22 -8.89 -4.02 -12.81
N ALA A 23 -10.10 -3.96 -12.27
CA ALA A 23 -10.30 -3.66 -10.84
C ALA A 23 -9.79 -4.79 -9.93
N GLN A 24 -9.69 -6.03 -10.43
CA GLN A 24 -9.25 -7.17 -9.64
C GLN A 24 -8.68 -8.30 -10.50
N ILE A 25 -7.83 -9.14 -9.89
CA ILE A 25 -7.36 -10.41 -10.44
C ILE A 25 -7.46 -11.53 -9.42
N GLU A 26 -7.60 -12.76 -9.90
CA GLU A 26 -7.50 -13.97 -9.09
C GLU A 26 -6.33 -14.83 -9.57
N ILE A 27 -5.47 -15.23 -8.63
CA ILE A 27 -4.33 -16.08 -8.90
C ILE A 27 -4.33 -17.31 -8.00
N ARG A 28 -3.70 -18.38 -8.46
CA ARG A 28 -3.37 -19.54 -7.63
C ARG A 28 -1.92 -19.46 -7.21
N ARG A 29 -1.67 -19.50 -5.90
CA ARG A 29 -0.33 -19.37 -5.33
C ARG A 29 0.67 -20.37 -5.92
N SER A 30 0.25 -21.63 -6.08
CA SER A 30 1.08 -22.69 -6.64
C SER A 30 1.43 -22.45 -8.10
N GLU A 31 0.52 -21.89 -8.89
CA GLU A 31 0.76 -21.64 -10.32
C GLU A 31 1.77 -20.51 -10.53
N ILE A 32 1.61 -19.41 -9.78
CA ILE A 32 2.58 -18.30 -9.81
C ILE A 32 3.95 -18.76 -9.29
N ALA A 33 3.97 -19.54 -8.20
CA ALA A 33 5.20 -20.10 -7.66
C ALA A 33 5.94 -20.97 -8.68
N ASN A 34 5.22 -21.86 -9.37
CA ASN A 34 5.80 -22.70 -10.42
C ASN A 34 6.26 -21.88 -11.64
N HIS A 35 5.53 -20.84 -12.03
CA HIS A 35 5.89 -19.99 -13.16
C HIS A 35 7.24 -19.28 -12.95
N PHE A 36 7.52 -18.83 -11.72
CA PHE A 36 8.76 -18.16 -11.35
C PHE A 36 9.84 -19.10 -10.79
N ASP A 37 9.58 -20.41 -10.74
CA ASP A 37 10.45 -21.42 -10.11
C ASP A 37 10.84 -21.06 -8.67
N VAL A 38 9.85 -20.67 -7.86
CA VAL A 38 10.02 -20.31 -6.45
C VAL A 38 9.09 -21.09 -5.53
N VAL A 39 9.39 -21.09 -4.23
CA VAL A 39 8.52 -21.69 -3.22
C VAL A 39 7.23 -20.86 -3.03
N PRO A 40 6.07 -21.48 -2.70
CA PRO A 40 4.81 -20.76 -2.49
C PRO A 40 4.85 -19.67 -1.41
N SER A 41 5.74 -19.78 -0.42
CA SER A 41 5.94 -18.74 0.60
C SER A 41 6.47 -17.43 0.01
N GLN A 42 7.20 -17.47 -1.10
CA GLN A 42 7.68 -16.27 -1.80
C GLN A 42 6.52 -15.43 -2.30
N ILE A 43 5.48 -16.07 -2.87
CA ILE A 43 4.28 -15.37 -3.32
C ILE A 43 3.56 -14.73 -2.13
N ASN A 44 3.47 -15.43 -0.99
CA ASN A 44 2.90 -14.83 0.22
C ASN A 44 3.66 -13.61 0.71
N TYR A 45 4.99 -13.66 0.64
CA TYR A 45 5.85 -12.55 1.03
C TYR A 45 5.60 -11.33 0.14
N VAL A 46 5.57 -11.52 -1.18
CA VAL A 46 5.29 -10.45 -2.16
C VAL A 46 3.90 -9.85 -1.91
N ILE A 47 2.88 -10.70 -1.76
CA ILE A 47 1.51 -10.25 -1.49
C ILE A 47 1.43 -9.45 -0.19
N LYS A 48 2.03 -9.93 0.89
CA LYS A 48 1.99 -9.26 2.20
C LYS A 48 2.77 -7.94 2.25
N THR A 49 3.79 -7.77 1.42
CA THR A 49 4.68 -6.59 1.48
C THR A 49 4.41 -5.57 0.39
N ARG A 50 3.85 -5.98 -0.76
CA ARG A 50 3.62 -5.12 -1.93
C ARG A 50 2.15 -4.84 -2.20
N PHE A 51 1.27 -5.79 -1.91
CA PHE A 51 -0.17 -5.68 -2.17
C PHE A 51 -0.93 -5.44 -0.85
N THR A 52 -0.63 -4.30 -0.22
CA THR A 52 -1.25 -3.87 1.04
C THR A 52 -2.26 -2.74 0.78
N ILE A 53 -3.15 -2.48 1.74
CA ILE A 53 -4.08 -1.35 1.66
C ILE A 53 -3.31 -0.02 1.56
N GLN A 54 -2.17 0.09 2.24
CA GLN A 54 -1.27 1.25 2.17
C GLN A 54 -0.74 1.51 0.76
N ASN A 55 -0.62 0.46 -0.06
CA ASN A 55 -0.18 0.52 -1.44
C ASN A 55 -1.36 0.47 -2.44
N GLY A 56 -2.61 0.61 -1.97
CA GLY A 56 -3.80 0.68 -2.84
C GLY A 56 -4.41 -0.67 -3.21
N TYR A 57 -4.11 -1.73 -2.46
CA TYR A 57 -4.62 -3.08 -2.75
C TYR A 57 -5.35 -3.72 -1.57
N LEU A 58 -6.50 -4.34 -1.86
CA LEU A 58 -7.19 -5.24 -0.94
C LEU A 58 -6.96 -6.69 -1.38
N VAL A 59 -6.48 -7.51 -0.45
CA VAL A 59 -6.19 -8.93 -0.73
C VAL A 59 -7.12 -9.84 0.05
N LYS A 60 -7.81 -10.73 -0.66
CA LYS A 60 -8.64 -11.80 -0.08
C LYS A 60 -8.03 -13.16 -0.44
N SER A 61 -8.13 -14.12 0.46
CA SER A 61 -7.62 -15.48 0.19
C SER A 61 -8.61 -16.56 0.61
N LYS A 62 -8.74 -17.60 -0.20
CA LYS A 62 -9.53 -18.81 0.09
C LYS A 62 -8.60 -20.01 0.23
N ARG A 63 -8.76 -20.80 1.29
CA ARG A 63 -8.00 -22.05 1.54
C ARG A 63 -8.79 -23.27 1.03
N GLY A 64 -8.10 -24.37 0.70
CA GLY A 64 -8.69 -25.65 0.23
C GLY A 64 -8.32 -26.03 -1.21
N GLY A 65 -8.91 -27.12 -1.73
CA GLY A 65 -8.58 -27.74 -3.05
C GLY A 65 -8.85 -26.88 -4.31
N GLY A 66 -9.34 -25.66 -4.14
CA GLY A 66 -9.48 -24.64 -5.18
C GLY A 66 -9.15 -23.24 -4.65
N GLY A 67 -8.17 -23.16 -3.74
CA GLY A 67 -7.77 -21.91 -3.11
C GLY A 67 -7.21 -20.91 -4.11
N TYR A 68 -7.52 -19.64 -3.91
CA TYR A 68 -7.04 -18.53 -4.72
C TYR A 68 -6.66 -17.35 -3.82
N ILE A 69 -5.85 -16.44 -4.37
CA ILE A 69 -5.60 -15.11 -3.84
C ILE A 69 -6.25 -14.15 -4.81
N ARG A 70 -7.15 -13.31 -4.31
CA ARG A 70 -7.77 -12.22 -5.07
C ARG A 70 -7.11 -10.91 -4.65
N ILE A 71 -6.64 -10.16 -5.63
CA ILE A 71 -6.03 -8.84 -5.45
C ILE A 71 -6.97 -7.85 -6.12
N GLU A 72 -7.48 -6.89 -5.35
CA GLU A 72 -8.42 -5.86 -5.81
C GLU A 72 -7.72 -4.49 -5.66
N ARG A 73 -7.75 -3.65 -6.70
CA ARG A 73 -7.35 -2.24 -6.60
C ARG A 73 -8.45 -1.51 -5.85
N VAL A 74 -8.11 -0.77 -4.80
CA VAL A 74 -9.10 -0.05 -4.00
C VAL A 74 -9.20 1.41 -4.44
N ASN A 75 -10.43 1.89 -4.63
CA ASN A 75 -10.69 3.32 -4.55
C ASN A 75 -10.73 3.70 -3.06
N LEU A 76 -9.68 4.40 -2.61
CA LEU A 76 -9.48 4.74 -1.19
C LEU A 76 -10.57 5.68 -0.65
N LEU A 77 -11.20 6.51 -1.49
CA LEU A 77 -12.20 7.49 -1.06
C LEU A 77 -13.65 7.01 -1.23
N ASP A 78 -13.94 6.21 -2.25
CA ASP A 78 -15.31 5.72 -2.50
C ASP A 78 -15.77 4.67 -1.48
N ASN A 79 -14.84 4.11 -0.70
CA ASN A 79 -15.13 3.06 0.26
C ASN A 79 -14.67 3.42 1.68
N ILE A 80 -15.63 3.83 2.51
CA ILE A 80 -15.42 4.19 3.92
C ILE A 80 -14.73 3.06 4.70
N ASP A 81 -15.04 1.79 4.42
CA ASP A 81 -14.44 0.67 5.11
C ASP A 81 -12.96 0.50 4.76
N VAL A 82 -12.56 0.83 3.54
CA VAL A 82 -11.15 0.84 3.10
C VAL A 82 -10.38 1.94 3.81
N LEU A 83 -10.92 3.16 3.84
CA LEU A 83 -10.29 4.28 4.56
C LEU A 83 -10.15 3.98 6.05
N ASN A 84 -11.20 3.44 6.69
CA ASN A 84 -11.16 3.02 8.09
C ASN A 84 -10.10 1.95 8.32
N SER A 85 -9.98 0.98 7.40
CA SER A 85 -8.95 -0.06 7.46
C SER A 85 -7.54 0.53 7.31
N LEU A 86 -7.37 1.53 6.43
CA LEU A 86 -6.10 2.26 6.29
C LEU A 86 -5.75 3.00 7.59
N ILE A 87 -6.69 3.74 8.16
CA ILE A 87 -6.50 4.47 9.44
C ILE A 87 -6.16 3.51 10.57
N GLN A 88 -6.85 2.37 10.67
CA GLN A 88 -6.52 1.32 11.65
C GLN A 88 -5.13 0.72 11.42
N THR A 89 -4.71 0.58 10.16
CA THR A 89 -3.39 0.07 9.80
C THR A 89 -2.28 1.06 10.17
N ILE A 90 -2.53 2.37 10.05
CA ILE A 90 -1.62 3.42 10.52
C ILE A 90 -1.48 3.35 12.06
N GLY A 91 -2.61 3.18 12.75
CA GLY A 91 -2.64 3.10 14.22
C GLY A 91 -2.04 4.34 14.88
N ASP A 92 -1.30 4.14 15.97
CA ASP A 92 -0.76 5.24 16.78
C ASP A 92 0.60 5.77 16.30
N SER A 93 1.29 5.07 15.39
CA SER A 93 2.66 5.39 15.01
C SER A 93 3.00 4.89 13.61
N ILE A 94 3.65 5.74 12.81
CA ILE A 94 4.07 5.39 11.46
C ILE A 94 5.45 5.95 11.12
N ARG A 95 6.25 5.14 10.42
CA ARG A 95 7.55 5.57 9.90
C ARG A 95 7.35 6.43 8.66
N GLU A 96 8.29 7.33 8.41
CA GLU A 96 8.27 8.23 7.25
C GLU A 96 8.13 7.48 5.91
N ARG A 97 8.86 6.37 5.74
CA ARG A 97 8.77 5.54 4.52
C ARG A 97 7.36 4.99 4.27
N ASP A 98 6.65 4.61 5.34
CA ASP A 98 5.35 3.95 5.23
C ASP A 98 4.28 5.04 5.00
N ALA A 99 4.45 6.23 5.60
CA ALA A 99 3.65 7.41 5.31
C ALA A 99 3.83 7.87 3.85
N PHE A 100 5.06 7.84 3.32
CA PHE A 100 5.33 8.14 1.91
C PHE A 100 4.56 7.20 0.98
N ALA A 101 4.57 5.89 1.24
CA ALA A 101 3.84 4.92 0.43
C ALA A 101 2.33 5.20 0.38
N ILE A 102 1.75 5.64 1.51
CA ILE A 102 0.35 6.05 1.58
C ILE A 102 0.08 7.29 0.73
N VAL A 103 0.92 8.33 0.85
CA VAL A 103 0.76 9.56 0.06
C VAL A 103 0.94 9.29 -1.44
N GLN A 104 1.92 8.45 -1.80
CA GLN A 104 2.13 8.03 -3.18
C GLN A 104 0.90 7.30 -3.72
N THR A 105 0.29 6.42 -2.94
CA THR A 105 -0.93 5.71 -3.34
C THR A 105 -2.10 6.67 -3.54
N LEU A 106 -2.29 7.66 -2.66
CA LEU A 106 -3.32 8.69 -2.85
C LEU A 106 -3.10 9.46 -4.17
N TYR A 107 -1.85 9.76 -4.52
CA TYR A 107 -1.53 10.42 -5.78
C TYR A 107 -1.78 9.51 -7.00
N ASP A 108 -1.29 8.26 -6.95
CA ASP A 108 -1.43 7.28 -8.04
C ASP A 108 -2.90 6.97 -8.34
N GLU A 109 -3.73 6.89 -7.31
CA GLU A 109 -5.18 6.71 -7.41
C GLU A 109 -5.94 8.04 -7.63
N LYS A 110 -5.23 9.14 -7.92
CA LYS A 110 -5.79 10.47 -8.26
C LYS A 110 -6.71 11.07 -7.20
N VAL A 111 -6.55 10.65 -5.94
CA VAL A 111 -7.23 11.20 -4.77
C VAL A 111 -6.70 12.60 -4.44
N ILE A 112 -5.40 12.80 -4.64
CA ILE A 112 -4.74 14.09 -4.47
C ILE A 112 -3.94 14.43 -5.71
N THR A 113 -3.71 15.73 -5.92
CA THR A 113 -2.79 16.24 -6.92
C THR A 113 -1.34 16.06 -6.48
N GLN A 114 -0.40 16.12 -7.43
CA GLN A 114 1.03 16.07 -7.12
C GLN A 114 1.43 17.14 -6.10
N ARG A 115 0.91 18.36 -6.27
CA ARG A 115 1.18 19.48 -5.38
C ARG A 115 0.71 19.22 -3.95
N GLU A 116 -0.47 18.64 -3.77
CA GLU A 116 -0.98 18.26 -2.44
C GLU A 116 -0.13 17.15 -1.84
N GLY A 117 0.24 16.14 -2.63
CA GLY A 117 1.16 15.08 -2.22
C GLY A 117 2.49 15.63 -1.71
N ASP A 118 3.14 16.51 -2.47
CA ASP A 118 4.40 17.14 -2.09
C ASP A 118 4.28 17.91 -0.76
N LEU A 119 3.20 18.67 -0.57
CA LEU A 119 2.95 19.39 0.68
C LEU A 119 2.73 18.45 1.87
N MET A 120 1.97 17.37 1.67
CA MET A 120 1.76 16.35 2.69
C MET A 120 3.09 15.67 3.07
N LEU A 121 3.92 15.32 2.08
CA LEU A 121 5.22 14.70 2.33
C LEU A 121 6.15 15.60 3.13
N VAL A 122 6.22 16.90 2.80
CA VAL A 122 6.99 17.87 3.59
C VAL A 122 6.50 17.90 5.04
N ALA A 123 5.19 18.03 5.25
CA ALA A 123 4.60 18.08 6.59
C ALA A 123 4.85 16.82 7.43
N LEU A 124 4.98 15.67 6.79
CA LEU A 124 5.18 14.38 7.44
C LEU A 124 6.66 14.01 7.61
N ALA A 125 7.57 14.69 6.91
CA ALA A 125 8.94 14.24 6.83
C ALA A 125 9.73 14.52 8.12
N LYS A 126 10.76 13.70 8.38
CA LYS A 126 11.47 13.66 9.67
C LYS A 126 12.01 15.02 10.09
N GLN A 127 12.62 15.73 9.15
CA GLN A 127 13.18 17.07 9.37
C GLN A 127 12.15 18.12 9.82
N THR A 128 10.86 17.95 9.49
CA THR A 128 9.80 18.92 9.79
C THR A 128 9.24 18.65 11.18
N LEU A 129 9.18 17.37 11.54
CA LEU A 129 8.70 16.92 12.85
C LEU A 129 9.80 16.84 13.91
N ASP A 130 11.05 17.15 13.59
CA ASP A 130 12.25 16.94 14.42
C ASP A 130 12.12 17.54 15.83
N VAL A 131 11.63 16.71 16.76
CA VAL A 131 11.47 17.02 18.19
C VAL A 131 12.51 16.30 19.04
N GLY A 132 13.54 15.71 18.41
CA GLY A 132 14.63 15.02 19.08
C GLY A 132 14.29 13.61 19.62
N ASP A 133 13.14 13.05 19.25
CA ASP A 133 12.70 11.71 19.67
C ASP A 133 11.91 11.03 18.54
N THR A 134 12.49 9.95 18.00
CA THR A 134 11.94 9.23 16.84
C THR A 134 10.60 8.56 17.11
N ASP A 135 10.31 8.15 18.35
CA ASP A 135 9.03 7.53 18.70
C ASP A 135 7.94 8.60 18.83
N ILE A 136 8.25 9.78 19.36
CA ILE A 136 7.35 10.93 19.37
C ILE A 136 7.07 11.40 17.93
N GLU A 137 8.12 11.53 17.11
CA GLU A 137 7.98 11.90 15.69
C GLU A 137 7.07 10.92 14.93
N ALA A 138 7.23 9.61 15.14
CA ALA A 138 6.42 8.59 14.49
C ALA A 138 4.94 8.65 14.91
N ARG A 139 4.66 8.95 16.19
CA ARG A 139 3.29 9.17 16.68
C ARG A 139 2.68 10.47 16.16
N LEU A 140 3.46 11.54 16.12
CA LEU A 140 3.01 12.83 15.59
C LEU A 140 2.67 12.70 14.09
N ARG A 141 3.53 12.03 13.32
CA ARG A 141 3.30 11.71 11.91
C ARG A 141 2.00 10.96 11.69
N ALA A 142 1.73 9.93 12.50
CA ALA A 142 0.48 9.17 12.41
C ALA A 142 -0.74 10.07 12.61
N ARG A 143 -0.72 10.94 13.63
CA ARG A 143 -1.81 11.89 13.91
C ARG A 143 -2.04 12.88 12.77
N VAL A 144 -0.97 13.44 12.20
CA VAL A 144 -1.06 14.38 11.07
C VAL A 144 -1.63 13.66 9.85
N LEU A 145 -1.11 12.48 9.51
CA LEU A 145 -1.57 11.70 8.36
C LEU A 145 -3.05 11.29 8.50
N ILE A 146 -3.46 10.80 9.67
CA ILE A 146 -4.87 10.45 9.95
C ILE A 146 -5.77 11.69 9.83
N SER A 147 -5.30 12.86 10.27
CA SER A 147 -6.06 14.12 10.14
C SER A 147 -6.25 14.53 8.68
N LEU A 148 -5.20 14.40 7.85
CA LEU A 148 -5.27 14.65 6.41
C LEU A 148 -6.22 13.67 5.71
N LEU A 149 -6.10 12.37 6.00
CA LEU A 149 -6.99 11.34 5.48
C LEU A 149 -8.46 11.58 5.85
N ASN A 150 -8.72 11.97 7.10
CA ASN A 150 -10.06 12.35 7.54
C ASN A 150 -10.57 13.62 6.85
N ARG A 151 -9.70 14.58 6.50
CA ARG A 151 -10.10 15.78 5.75
C ARG A 151 -10.54 15.42 4.33
N LEU A 152 -9.76 14.60 3.63
CA LEU A 152 -10.06 14.15 2.27
C LEU A 152 -11.42 13.45 2.20
N ARG A 153 -11.79 12.70 3.25
CA ARG A 153 -13.12 12.08 3.38
C ARG A 153 -14.30 13.06 3.25
N TYR A 154 -14.14 14.30 3.71
CA TYR A 154 -15.23 15.29 3.75
C TYR A 154 -15.34 16.14 2.48
N GLU A 155 -14.40 16.01 1.55
CA GLU A 155 -14.39 16.75 0.27
C GLU A 155 -14.84 15.88 -0.92
N SER A 156 -15.12 14.60 -0.67
CA SER A 156 -15.64 13.62 -1.65
C SER A 156 -17.16 13.51 -1.60
#